data_AF-A0A085TTZ7-F1
#
_entry.id   AF-A0A085TTZ7-F1
#
_cell.length_a   1.000
_cell.length_b   1.000
_cell.length_c   1.000
_cell.angle_alpha   90.00
_cell.angle_beta   90.00
_cell.angle_gamma   90.00
#
_symmetry.space_group_name_H-M   'P 1'
#
loop_
_entity.id
_entity.type
_entity.pdbx_description
1 polymer ?
#
loop_
_entity_poly.entity_id
_entity_poly.type
_entity_poly.pdbx_seq_one_letter_code
_entity_poly.pdbx_strand_id
1 'polypeptide(L)' 'MERLVGLSRSTLYAMIAEGRFPKPVRIGKRAVGWREADLRDWLESCDEEVMQ' A
#
# COMPACT_ATOMS: atom_id res chain seq x y z
N MET A 1 -0.23 -8.32 5.35
CA MET A 1 -0.77 -7.28 4.46
C MET A 1 -2.21 -7.56 4.05
N GLU A 2 -2.51 -8.72 3.45
CA GLU A 2 -3.86 -9.04 2.93
C GLU A 2 -5.01 -8.75 3.91
N ARG A 3 -4.79 -8.94 5.22
CA ARG A 3 -5.80 -8.62 6.26
C ARG A 3 -5.88 -7.14 6.68
N LEU A 4 -4.82 -6.38 6.45
CA LEU A 4 -4.71 -4.95 6.78
C LEU A 4 -5.23 -4.08 5.64
N VAL A 5 -4.96 -4.49 4.39
CA VAL A 5 -5.34 -3.72 3.20
C VAL A 5 -6.52 -4.34 2.45
N GLY A 6 -6.92 -5.58 2.76
CA GLY A 6 -8.00 -6.29 2.05
C GLY A 6 -7.63 -6.75 0.63
N LEU A 7 -6.41 -6.48 0.17
CA LEU A 7 -5.97 -6.71 -1.21
C LEU A 7 -5.18 -8.00 -1.33
N SER A 8 -5.51 -8.81 -2.33
CA SER A 8 -4.71 -9.93 -2.79
C SER A 8 -3.31 -9.47 -3.23
N ARG A 9 -2.30 -10.34 -3.07
CA ARG A 9 -0.90 -10.04 -3.48
C ARG A 9 -0.78 -9.53 -4.91
N SER A 10 -1.54 -10.11 -5.85
CA SER A 10 -1.52 -9.71 -7.27
C SER A 10 -1.99 -8.27 -7.45
N THR A 11 -3.08 -7.90 -6.79
CA THR A 11 -3.65 -6.55 -6.81
C THR A 11 -2.70 -5.54 -6.17
N LEU A 12 -2.07 -5.91 -5.07
CA LEU A 12 -1.04 -5.09 -4.43
C LEU A 12 0.10 -4.77 -5.40
N TYR A 13 0.65 -5.79 -6.08
CA TYR A 13 1.74 -5.56 -7.04
C TYR A 13 1.28 -4.79 -8.28
N ALA A 14 0.06 -5.00 -8.76
CA ALA A 14 -0.51 -4.21 -9.85
C ALA A 14 -0.63 -2.73 -9.46
N MET A 15 -1.18 -2.43 -8.29
CA MET A 15 -1.30 -1.07 -7.80
C MET A 15 0.06 -0.41 -7.53
N ILE A 16 1.06 -1.16 -7.05
CA ILE A 16 2.44 -0.66 -6.92
C ILE A 16 3.01 -0.30 -8.31
N ALA A 17 2.74 -1.11 -9.34
CA ALA A 17 3.18 -0.85 -10.71
C ALA A 17 2.44 0.34 -11.34
N GLU A 18 1.16 0.51 -11.02
CA GLU A 18 0.34 1.65 -11.44
C GLU A 18 0.63 2.94 -10.66
N GLY A 19 1.45 2.88 -9.60
CA GLY A 19 1.73 4.03 -8.73
C GLY A 19 0.57 4.40 -7.80
N ARG A 20 -0.44 3.54 -7.69
CA ARG A 20 -1.62 3.68 -6.82
C ARG A 20 -1.44 3.11 -5.42
N PHE A 21 -0.27 2.55 -5.11
CA PHE A 21 0.08 2.05 -3.79
C PHE A 21 1.51 2.45 -3.43
N PRO A 22 1.80 2.75 -2.15
CA PRO A 22 3.13 3.14 -1.72
C PRO A 22 4.17 2.07 -2.03
N LYS A 23 5.34 2.52 -2.51
CA LYS A 23 6.43 1.62 -2.87
C LYS A 23 7.06 1.03 -1.61
N PRO A 24 7.28 -0.29 -1.54
CA PRO A 24 7.95 -0.89 -0.40
C PRO A 24 9.41 -0.42 -0.31
N VAL A 25 9.84 -0.09 0.89
CA VAL A 25 11.24 0.16 1.24
C VAL A 25 11.93 -1.14 1.64
N ARG A 26 13.16 -1.30 1.17
CA ARG A 26 13.96 -2.50 1.45
C ARG A 26 14.58 -2.38 2.85
N ILE A 27 14.09 -3.19 3.79
CA ILE A 27 14.56 -3.21 5.18
C ILE A 27 15.74 -4.17 5.34
N GLY A 28 15.83 -5.20 4.51
CA GLY A 28 16.94 -6.16 4.54
C GLY A 28 17.05 -6.99 3.28
N LYS A 29 17.91 -8.02 3.34
CA LYS A 29 18.27 -8.83 2.17
C LYS A 29 17.06 -9.54 1.54
N ARG A 30 16.11 -9.98 2.38
CA ARG A 30 14.84 -10.65 2.00
C ARG A 30 13.60 -9.96 2.58
N ALA A 31 13.76 -8.82 3.24
CA ALA A 31 12.68 -8.13 3.93
C ALA A 31 12.41 -6.79 3.26
N VAL A 32 11.14 -6.57 2.93
CA VAL A 32 10.61 -5.30 2.48
C VAL A 32 9.48 -4.88 3.41
N GLY A 33 9.35 -3.59 3.64
CA GLY A 33 8.28 -3.02 4.46
C GLY A 33 7.83 -1.70 3.88
N TRP A 34 6.89 -1.06 4.53
CA TRP A 34 6.38 0.25 4.15
C TRP A 34 6.55 1.19 5.32
N ARG A 35 6.75 2.48 5.03
CA ARG A 35 6.69 3.47 6.12
C ARG A 35 5.24 3.60 6.54
N GLU A 36 5.01 3.72 7.84
CA GLU A 36 3.67 3.91 8.36
C GLU A 36 3.01 5.17 7.78
N ALA A 37 3.78 6.25 7.63
CA ALA A 37 3.30 7.49 7.03
C ALA A 37 2.77 7.28 5.60
N ASP A 38 3.50 6.54 4.75
CA ASP A 38 3.07 6.28 3.36
C ASP A 38 1.79 5.43 3.31
N LEU A 39 1.63 4.49 4.24
CA LEU A 39 0.40 3.69 4.34
C LEU A 39 -0.77 4.51 4.86
N ARG A 40 -0.52 5.42 5.82
CA ARG A 40 -1.54 6.30 6.39
C ARG A 40 -2.04 7.29 5.35
N ASP A 41 -1.12 7.95 4.64
CA ASP A 41 -1.42 8.86 3.53
C ASP A 41 -2.23 8.16 2.43
N TRP A 42 -1.83 6.94 2.07
CA TRP A 42 -2.60 6.13 1.12
C TRP A 42 -4.00 5.76 1.64
N LEU A 43 -4.14 5.38 2.91
CA LEU A 43 -5.43 5.09 3.52
C LEU A 43 -6.34 6.33 3.54
N GLU A 44 -5.80 7.50 3.89
CA GLU A 44 -6.52 8.77 3.86
C GLU A 44 -6.96 9.12 2.43
N SER A 45 -6.07 8.96 1.45
CA SER A 45 -6.42 9.16 0.04
C SER A 45 -7.45 8.16 -0.49
N CYS A 46 -7.51 6.94 0.05
CA CYS A 46 -8.54 5.96 -0.30
C CYS A 46 -9.87 6.20 0.42
N ASP A 47 -9.85 6.79 1.62
CA ASP A 47 -11.06 7.13 2.39
C ASP A 47 -11.79 8.35 1.80
N GLU A 48 -11.04 9.27 1.17
CA GLU A 48 -11.60 10.47 0.52
C GLU A 48 -12.52 10.15 -0.68
N GLU A 49 -12.52 8.91 -1.21
CA GLU A 49 -13.50 8.45 -2.21
C GLU A 49 -14.87 8.07 -1.62
N VAL A 50 -15.07 8.13 -0.29
CA VAL A 50 -16.35 7.73 0.39
C VAL A 50 -17.17 8.94 0.91
N MET A 51 -16.85 10.17 0.50
CA MET A 51 -17.68 11.35 0.81
C MET A 51 -18.09 12.20 -0.41
N GLN A 52 -18.55 11.55 -1.50
CA GLN A 52 -19.50 12.16 -2.44
C GLN A 52 -20.73 11.28 -2.67
#